data_AF-A0A0J7HYK1-F1
#
_entry.id   AF-A0A0J7HYK1-F1
#
_cell.length_a   1.000
_cell.length_b   1.000
_cell.length_c   1.000
_cell.angle_alpha   90.00
_cell.angle_beta   90.00
_cell.angle_gamma   90.00
#
_symmetry.space_group_name_H-M   'P 1'
#
loop_
_entity.id
_entity.type
_entity.pdbx_description
1 polymer ?
#
loop_
_entity_poly.entity_id
_entity_poly.type
_entity_poly.pdbx_seq_one_letter_code
_entity_poly.pdbx_strand_id
1 'polypeptide(L)'
;MRNYFLLFALLLPMLFSAQYLLPNEEIIYSFDTKNGKKMALVKDKKNGYIQYRFGSKNRVEMEFPATRTKESWKQFKYNSYHRGGGKQNAGMDLNYLAFTNNQYKYLLFNTYHAEDESLSTGITVTDSKGKETNIIGIYKTIKGCMCNLEDSEVVKEDFGL
;
A
#
# COMPACT_ATOMS: atom_id res chain seq x y z
N MET A 1 -32.63 55.29 8.37
CA MET A 1 -31.37 54.79 7.77
C MET A 1 -31.21 53.34 8.21
N ARG A 2 -31.47 52.38 7.31
CA ARG A 2 -31.55 50.95 7.63
C ARG A 2 -30.23 50.28 7.28
N ASN A 3 -29.41 50.00 8.29
CA ASN A 3 -28.16 49.26 8.14
C ASN A 3 -28.47 47.80 7.83
N TYR A 4 -28.14 47.37 6.62
CA TYR A 4 -28.10 45.94 6.27
C TYR A 4 -26.72 45.40 6.63
N PHE A 5 -26.64 44.68 7.75
CA PHE A 5 -25.50 43.82 8.05
C PHE A 5 -25.58 42.61 7.10
N LEU A 6 -24.78 42.63 6.03
CA LEU A 6 -24.53 41.47 5.19
C LEU A 6 -23.59 40.51 5.94
N LEU A 7 -24.15 39.47 6.55
CA LEU A 7 -23.37 38.32 7.04
C LEU A 7 -22.90 37.52 5.83
N PHE A 8 -21.64 37.71 5.45
CA PHE A 8 -20.95 36.85 4.48
C PHE A 8 -20.62 35.52 5.19
N ALA A 9 -21.49 34.54 5.06
CA ALA A 9 -21.21 33.18 5.51
C ALA A 9 -20.10 32.61 4.62
N LEU A 10 -18.87 32.59 5.16
CA LEU A 10 -17.72 31.92 4.58
C LEU A 10 -18.02 30.41 4.51
N LEU A 11 -18.55 29.97 3.37
CA LEU A 11 -18.50 28.57 2.96
C LEU A 11 -17.04 28.22 2.67
N LEU A 12 -16.25 27.96 3.71
CA LEU A 12 -14.95 27.32 3.53
C LEU A 12 -15.25 25.93 2.92
N PRO A 13 -14.75 25.61 1.71
CA PRO A 13 -14.76 24.24 1.27
C PRO A 13 -13.94 23.46 2.30
N MET A 14 -14.56 22.53 3.03
CA MET A 14 -13.83 21.57 3.84
C MET A 14 -12.91 20.84 2.88
N LEU A 15 -11.64 21.27 2.86
CA LEU A 15 -10.57 20.55 2.20
C LEU A 15 -10.42 19.26 2.99
N PHE A 16 -11.18 18.23 2.59
CA PHE A 16 -10.96 16.87 3.03
C PHE A 16 -9.55 16.49 2.59
N SER A 17 -8.58 16.70 3.48
CA SER A 17 -7.24 16.17 3.32
C SER A 17 -7.38 14.66 3.19
N ALA A 18 -6.76 14.06 2.17
CA ALA A 18 -6.66 12.60 2.09
C ALA A 18 -6.20 12.02 3.42
N GLN A 19 -7.10 11.27 4.05
CA GLN A 19 -6.75 10.56 5.25
C GLN A 19 -6.26 9.16 4.87
N TYR A 20 -4.96 9.08 4.60
CA TYR A 20 -4.28 7.80 4.40
C TYR A 20 -4.21 6.94 5.65
N LEU A 21 -4.44 7.53 6.83
CA LEU A 21 -4.40 6.85 8.12
C LEU A 21 -5.49 7.41 9.04
N LEU A 22 -6.47 6.57 9.40
CA LEU A 22 -7.53 6.87 10.36
C LEU A 22 -7.00 6.78 11.80
N PRO A 23 -7.64 7.40 12.81
CA PRO A 23 -7.12 7.43 14.18
C PRO A 23 -6.98 6.04 14.83
N ASN A 24 -7.84 5.09 14.44
CA ASN A 24 -7.85 3.71 14.91
C ASN A 24 -6.87 2.80 14.13
N GLU A 25 -6.17 3.33 13.13
CA GLU A 25 -5.30 2.55 12.26
C GLU A 25 -3.81 2.78 12.55
N GLU A 26 -3.00 1.84 12.07
CA GLU A 26 -1.55 1.96 11.97
C GLU A 26 -1.05 1.50 10.60
N ILE A 27 0.12 2.01 10.20
CA ILE A 27 0.76 1.66 8.93
C ILE A 27 1.45 0.31 9.08
N ILE A 28 1.13 -0.63 8.20
CA ILE A 28 1.93 -1.85 8.00
C ILE A 28 3.10 -1.52 7.08
N TYR A 29 2.80 -0.93 5.92
CA TYR A 29 3.78 -0.64 4.89
C TYR A 29 3.31 0.53 4.03
N SER A 30 4.17 1.49 3.70
CA SER A 30 3.81 2.61 2.82
C SER A 30 5.03 3.17 2.10
N PHE A 31 4.85 3.77 0.94
CA PHE A 31 5.87 4.53 0.23
C PHE A 31 5.24 5.59 -0.69
N ASP A 32 6.05 6.55 -1.10
CA ASP A 32 5.72 7.48 -2.18
C ASP A 32 6.26 6.95 -3.51
N THR A 33 5.59 7.24 -4.62
CA THR A 33 5.97 6.77 -5.96
C THR A 33 6.74 7.85 -6.73
N LYS A 34 7.47 7.43 -7.78
CA LYS A 34 8.18 8.37 -8.67
C LYS A 34 7.24 9.35 -9.39
N ASN A 35 5.95 9.03 -9.54
CA ASN A 35 4.94 9.90 -10.16
C ASN A 35 4.15 10.75 -9.15
N GLY A 36 4.62 10.87 -7.90
CA GLY A 36 4.03 11.76 -6.88
C GLY A 36 2.75 11.24 -6.23
N LYS A 37 2.48 9.93 -6.37
CA LYS A 37 1.41 9.22 -5.67
C LYS A 37 1.94 8.61 -4.37
N LYS A 38 1.02 8.17 -3.52
CA LYS A 38 1.30 7.47 -2.27
C LYS A 38 0.55 6.15 -2.24
N MET A 39 1.25 5.10 -1.84
CA MET A 39 0.69 3.81 -1.48
C MET A 39 0.79 3.63 0.03
N ALA A 40 -0.29 3.20 0.68
CA ALA A 40 -0.29 2.79 2.07
C ALA A 40 -1.10 1.50 2.26
N LEU A 41 -0.50 0.54 2.94
CA LEU A 41 -1.14 -0.61 3.54
C LEU A 41 -1.28 -0.34 5.04
N VAL A 42 -2.52 -0.28 5.50
CA VAL A 42 -2.86 0.03 6.89
C VAL A 42 -3.70 -1.08 7.49
N LYS A 43 -3.68 -1.18 8.81
CA LYS A 43 -4.61 -2.03 9.55
C LYS A 43 -5.22 -1.29 10.72
N ASP A 44 -6.38 -1.77 11.15
CA ASP A 44 -6.91 -1.42 12.45
C ASP A 44 -5.97 -1.89 13.58
N LYS A 45 -5.79 -1.07 14.61
CA LYS A 45 -4.91 -1.36 15.75
C LYS A 45 -5.33 -2.62 16.52
N LYS A 46 -6.59 -3.03 16.44
CA LYS A 46 -7.11 -4.27 17.05
C LYS A 46 -7.24 -5.41 16.02
N ASN A 47 -6.58 -5.28 14.86
CA ASN A 47 -6.62 -6.21 13.73
C ASN A 47 -8.05 -6.45 13.19
N GLY A 48 -8.95 -5.49 13.37
CA GLY A 48 -10.32 -5.58 12.86
C GLY A 48 -10.42 -5.63 11.33
N TYR A 49 -9.43 -5.07 10.62
CA TYR A 49 -9.32 -5.11 9.16
C TYR A 49 -7.90 -4.71 8.71
N ILE A 50 -7.62 -4.97 7.44
CA ILE A 50 -6.48 -4.45 6.67
C ILE A 50 -7.02 -3.76 5.41
N GLN A 51 -6.38 -2.68 4.98
CA GLN A 51 -6.76 -1.93 3.78
C GLN A 51 -5.54 -1.36 3.06
N TYR A 52 -5.50 -1.58 1.75
CA TYR A 52 -4.65 -0.91 0.77
C TYR A 52 -5.27 0.41 0.35
N ARG A 53 -4.45 1.45 0.22
CA ARG A 53 -4.82 2.78 -0.26
C ARG A 53 -3.78 3.29 -1.25
N PHE A 54 -4.25 3.85 -2.37
CA PHE A 54 -3.40 4.47 -3.38
C PHE A 54 -4.01 5.79 -3.85
N GLY A 55 -3.17 6.79 -4.14
CA GLY A 55 -3.67 8.07 -4.63
C GLY A 55 -2.65 9.20 -4.61
N SER A 56 -3.12 10.43 -4.78
CA SER A 56 -2.29 11.63 -4.70
C SER A 56 -2.06 12.05 -3.25
N LYS A 57 -1.12 12.99 -3.03
CA LYS A 57 -0.89 13.62 -1.72
C LYS A 57 -2.18 14.12 -1.04
N ASN A 58 -3.15 14.59 -1.82
CA ASN A 58 -4.34 15.25 -1.31
C ASN A 58 -5.61 14.38 -1.40
N ARG A 59 -5.57 13.25 -2.12
CA ARG A 59 -6.75 12.40 -2.33
C ARG A 59 -6.35 10.92 -2.44
N VAL A 60 -6.99 10.07 -1.64
CA VAL A 60 -7.02 8.61 -1.86
C VAL A 60 -7.91 8.34 -3.08
N GLU A 61 -7.35 7.69 -4.09
CA GLU A 61 -8.00 7.43 -5.38
C GLU A 61 -8.49 5.98 -5.52
N MET A 62 -7.90 5.08 -4.74
CA MET A 62 -8.28 3.68 -4.68
C MET A 62 -8.12 3.16 -3.25
N GLU A 63 -9.12 2.44 -2.79
CA GLU A 63 -9.07 1.65 -1.56
C GLU A 63 -9.40 0.19 -1.89
N PHE A 64 -8.73 -0.74 -1.22
CA PHE A 64 -9.05 -2.15 -1.30
C PHE A 64 -8.73 -2.88 0.01
N PRO A 65 -9.61 -3.75 0.52
CA PRO A 65 -11.01 -3.90 0.13
C PRO A 65 -11.81 -2.63 0.44
N ALA A 66 -12.93 -2.44 -0.23
CA ALA A 66 -13.81 -1.29 0.02
C ALA A 66 -14.46 -1.37 1.42
N THR A 67 -14.76 -2.59 1.89
CA THR A 67 -15.30 -2.85 3.22
C THR A 67 -14.18 -3.15 4.21
N ARG A 68 -14.30 -2.57 5.41
CA ARG A 68 -13.32 -2.69 6.51
C ARG A 68 -13.82 -3.71 7.53
N THR A 69 -13.57 -4.99 7.29
CA THR A 69 -14.00 -6.08 8.15
C THR A 69 -12.89 -7.08 8.41
N LYS A 70 -13.13 -8.04 9.31
CA LYS A 70 -12.17 -9.11 9.60
C LYS A 70 -11.86 -9.96 8.37
N GLU A 71 -12.83 -10.08 7.47
CA GLU A 71 -12.66 -10.83 6.21
C GLU A 71 -11.75 -10.11 5.21
N SER A 72 -11.43 -8.82 5.40
CA SER A 72 -10.50 -8.09 4.55
C SER A 72 -9.11 -8.73 4.50
N TRP A 73 -8.67 -9.39 5.58
CA TRP A 73 -7.38 -10.08 5.65
C TRP A 73 -7.25 -11.21 4.63
N LYS A 74 -8.32 -11.97 4.42
CA LYS A 74 -8.35 -13.12 3.50
C LYS A 74 -8.34 -12.72 2.02
N GLN A 75 -8.51 -11.43 1.72
CA GLN A 75 -8.47 -10.91 0.35
C GLN A 75 -7.05 -10.59 -0.13
N PHE A 76 -6.06 -10.75 0.74
CA PHE A 76 -4.66 -10.59 0.44
C PHE A 76 -3.91 -11.92 0.54
N LYS A 77 -2.96 -12.11 -0.37
CA LYS A 77 -2.05 -13.26 -0.42
C LYS A 77 -0.63 -12.76 -0.22
N TYR A 78 0.07 -13.29 0.76
CA TYR A 78 1.42 -12.88 1.10
C TYR A 78 2.41 -14.01 0.84
N ASN A 79 3.56 -13.65 0.29
CA ASN A 79 4.71 -14.53 0.11
C ASN A 79 5.98 -13.77 0.47
N SER A 80 6.93 -14.45 1.09
CA SER A 80 8.25 -13.91 1.32
C SER A 80 9.33 -14.97 1.20
N TYR A 81 10.52 -14.54 0.78
CA TYR A 81 11.69 -15.38 0.67
C TYR A 81 12.90 -14.65 1.21
N HIS A 82 13.61 -15.28 2.13
CA HIS A 82 14.84 -14.76 2.69
C HIS A 82 15.98 -15.76 2.48
N ARG A 83 17.07 -15.29 1.88
CA ARG A 83 18.33 -16.02 1.72
C ARG A 83 19.48 -15.16 2.21
N GLY A 84 20.10 -15.56 3.31
CA GLY A 84 21.28 -14.91 3.87
C GLY A 84 22.56 -15.17 3.06
N GLY A 85 23.70 -14.72 3.59
CA GLY A 85 25.02 -15.04 3.04
C GLY A 85 25.57 -14.06 2.02
N GLY A 86 25.04 -12.83 1.94
CA GLY A 86 25.64 -11.73 1.17
C GLY A 86 25.77 -12.01 -0.33
N LYS A 87 26.69 -11.29 -1.00
CA LYS A 87 26.94 -11.43 -2.44
C LYS A 87 27.33 -12.86 -2.83
N GLN A 88 28.14 -13.52 -2.00
CA GLN A 88 28.66 -14.86 -2.28
C GLN A 88 27.58 -15.96 -2.32
N ASN A 89 26.41 -15.71 -1.71
CA ASN A 89 25.28 -16.65 -1.72
C ASN A 89 24.07 -16.11 -2.50
N ALA A 90 24.30 -15.07 -3.33
CA ALA A 90 23.23 -14.32 -3.98
C ALA A 90 22.10 -14.00 -2.98
N GLY A 91 22.49 -13.46 -1.81
CA GLY A 91 21.56 -13.21 -0.72
C GLY A 91 20.43 -12.29 -1.16
N MET A 92 19.23 -12.51 -0.65
CA MET A 92 18.04 -11.75 -1.03
C MET A 92 17.01 -11.71 0.08
N ASP A 93 16.22 -10.66 0.07
CA ASP A 93 15.05 -10.48 0.93
C ASP A 93 13.89 -10.01 0.05
N LEU A 94 12.92 -10.90 -0.16
CA LEU A 94 11.82 -10.69 -1.09
C LEU A 94 10.53 -10.74 -0.30
N ASN A 95 9.71 -9.71 -0.42
CA ASN A 95 8.40 -9.65 0.19
C ASN A 95 7.39 -9.27 -0.89
N TYR A 96 6.26 -9.96 -0.91
CA TYR A 96 5.21 -9.76 -1.89
C TYR A 96 3.82 -9.84 -1.25
N LEU A 97 2.95 -8.90 -1.62
CA LEU A 97 1.54 -8.93 -1.24
C LEU A 97 0.67 -8.78 -2.49
N ALA A 98 -0.12 -9.80 -2.78
CA ALA A 98 -1.00 -9.85 -3.93
C ALA A 98 -2.47 -9.72 -3.54
N PHE A 99 -3.24 -9.05 -4.39
CA PHE A 99 -4.70 -9.04 -4.34
C PHE A 99 -5.29 -8.74 -5.71
N THR A 100 -6.59 -9.00 -5.86
CA THR A 100 -7.32 -8.69 -7.09
C THR A 100 -8.41 -7.67 -6.79
N ASN A 101 -8.45 -6.59 -7.57
CA ASN A 101 -9.55 -5.64 -7.54
C ASN A 101 -10.18 -5.54 -8.93
N ASN A 102 -11.44 -5.92 -9.06
CA ASN A 102 -12.12 -6.11 -10.35
C ASN A 102 -11.34 -7.09 -11.26
N GLN A 103 -10.92 -6.64 -12.44
CA GLN A 103 -10.20 -7.44 -13.44
C GLN A 103 -8.68 -7.25 -13.38
N TYR A 104 -8.16 -6.54 -12.37
CA TYR A 104 -6.74 -6.23 -12.24
C TYR A 104 -6.14 -6.97 -11.05
N LYS A 105 -4.99 -7.60 -11.28
CA LYS A 105 -4.14 -8.15 -10.22
C LYS A 105 -3.12 -7.11 -9.81
N TYR A 106 -2.95 -6.96 -8.51
CA TYR A 106 -1.99 -6.04 -7.91
C TYR A 106 -0.98 -6.87 -7.14
N LEU A 107 0.30 -6.64 -7.41
CA LEU A 107 1.41 -7.23 -6.69
C LEU A 107 2.25 -6.10 -6.09
N LEU A 108 2.13 -5.90 -4.78
CA LEU A 108 2.98 -5.01 -4.03
C LEU A 108 4.29 -5.75 -3.70
N PHE A 109 5.43 -5.13 -3.94
CA PHE A 109 6.73 -5.75 -3.71
C PHE A 109 7.69 -4.86 -2.92
N ASN A 110 8.54 -5.50 -2.12
CA ASN A 110 9.72 -4.92 -1.51
C ASN A 110 10.83 -5.96 -1.59
N THR A 111 11.86 -5.67 -2.38
CA THR A 111 12.93 -6.63 -2.69
C THR A 111 14.30 -6.03 -2.44
N TYR A 112 15.20 -6.90 -2.00
CA TYR A 112 16.62 -6.67 -1.90
C TYR A 112 17.37 -7.83 -2.55
N HIS A 113 18.36 -7.51 -3.39
CA HIS A 113 19.31 -8.48 -3.93
C HIS A 113 20.73 -8.04 -3.57
N ALA A 114 21.49 -8.94 -2.94
CA ALA A 114 22.85 -8.65 -2.50
C ALA A 114 23.83 -8.59 -3.68
N GLU A 115 23.60 -9.36 -4.75
CA GLU A 115 24.49 -9.48 -5.92
C GLU A 115 24.90 -8.12 -6.49
N ASP A 116 23.91 -7.24 -6.67
CA ASP A 116 24.06 -5.90 -7.19
C ASP A 116 23.70 -4.80 -6.17
N GLU A 117 23.45 -5.19 -4.92
CA GLU A 117 22.96 -4.31 -3.84
C GLU A 117 21.67 -3.55 -4.22
N SER A 118 20.84 -4.14 -5.10
CA SER A 118 19.61 -3.50 -5.55
C SER A 118 18.52 -3.55 -4.49
N LEU A 119 17.87 -2.40 -4.31
CA LEU A 119 16.72 -2.21 -3.43
C LEU A 119 15.56 -1.70 -4.29
N SER A 120 14.44 -2.42 -4.28
CA SER A 120 13.29 -2.08 -5.11
C SER A 120 11.99 -2.19 -4.35
N THR A 121 11.08 -1.25 -4.60
CA THR A 121 9.71 -1.33 -4.13
C THR A 121 8.76 -0.70 -5.14
N GLY A 122 7.53 -1.19 -5.18
CA GLY A 122 6.55 -0.73 -6.13
C GLY A 122 5.32 -1.62 -6.18
N ILE A 123 4.51 -1.40 -7.20
CA ILE A 123 3.32 -2.19 -7.50
C ILE A 123 3.41 -2.63 -8.96
N THR A 124 3.28 -3.93 -9.22
CA THR A 124 2.98 -4.44 -10.56
C THR A 124 1.47 -4.60 -10.68
N VAL A 125 0.89 -3.99 -11.71
CA VAL A 125 -0.53 -4.12 -12.04
C VAL A 125 -0.66 -4.91 -13.32
N THR A 126 -1.35 -6.03 -13.27
CA THR A 126 -1.59 -6.91 -14.43
C THR A 126 -3.07 -6.85 -14.80
N ASP A 127 -3.36 -6.51 -16.06
CA ASP A 127 -4.73 -6.51 -16.58
C ASP A 127 -5.22 -7.92 -16.97
N SER A 128 -6.48 -8.01 -17.39
CA SER A 128 -7.11 -9.28 -17.79
C SER A 128 -6.49 -9.94 -19.02
N LYS A 129 -5.68 -9.20 -19.80
CA LYS A 129 -4.95 -9.69 -20.98
C LYS A 129 -3.52 -10.08 -20.63
N GLY A 130 -3.11 -9.95 -19.37
CA GLY A 130 -1.75 -10.23 -18.93
C GLY A 130 -0.77 -9.07 -19.16
N LYS A 131 -1.25 -7.89 -19.57
CA LYS A 131 -0.36 -6.72 -19.72
C LYS A 131 0.01 -6.18 -18.35
N GLU A 132 1.31 -6.03 -18.12
CA GLU A 132 1.84 -5.48 -16.88
C GLU A 132 2.14 -3.99 -16.96
N THR A 133 1.92 -3.28 -15.87
CA THR A 133 2.32 -1.89 -15.67
C THR A 133 2.96 -1.76 -14.30
N ASN A 134 4.21 -1.27 -14.27
CA ASN A 134 4.98 -1.09 -13.05
C ASN A 134 4.87 0.34 -12.52
N ILE A 135 4.43 0.47 -11.27
CA ILE A 135 4.42 1.71 -10.51
C ILE A 135 5.61 1.69 -9.57
N ILE A 136 6.65 2.44 -9.91
CA ILE A 136 7.91 2.44 -9.17
C ILE A 136 7.79 3.30 -7.91
N GLY A 137 8.05 2.69 -6.75
CA GLY A 137 8.16 3.34 -5.46
C GLY A 137 9.53 4.01 -5.23
N ILE A 138 9.58 4.97 -4.32
CA ILE A 138 10.80 5.62 -3.86
C ILE A 138 11.23 4.90 -2.58
N TYR A 139 12.21 4.00 -2.68
CA TYR A 139 12.63 3.12 -1.59
C TYR A 139 12.90 3.85 -0.26
N LYS A 140 13.60 4.99 -0.30
CA LYS A 140 13.91 5.81 0.89
C LYS A 140 12.69 6.40 1.63
N THR A 141 11.50 6.33 1.03
CA THR A 141 10.26 6.84 1.64
C THR A 141 9.43 5.75 2.34
N ILE A 142 9.95 4.52 2.34
CA ILE A 142 9.30 3.39 3.00
C ILE A 142 9.07 3.72 4.48
N LYS A 143 7.85 3.41 4.96
CA LYS A 143 7.52 3.35 6.39
C LYS A 143 6.87 2.01 6.71
N GLY A 144 7.22 1.45 7.86
CA GLY A 144 6.77 0.12 8.28
C GLY A 144 7.55 -0.99 7.58
N CYS A 145 7.13 -2.24 7.78
CA CYS A 145 7.72 -3.41 7.16
C CYS A 145 6.63 -4.32 6.62
N MET A 146 6.71 -4.69 5.34
CA MET A 146 5.81 -5.69 4.78
C MET A 146 6.03 -7.07 5.40
N CYS A 147 7.23 -7.33 5.94
CA CYS A 147 7.55 -8.52 6.73
C CYS A 147 6.65 -8.72 7.96
N ASN A 148 6.03 -7.66 8.48
CA ASN A 148 5.07 -7.77 9.59
C ASN A 148 3.79 -8.54 9.21
N LEU A 149 3.59 -8.78 7.91
CA LEU A 149 2.52 -9.65 7.45
C LEU A 149 2.79 -11.12 7.74
N GLU A 150 4.05 -11.49 8.07
CA GLU A 150 4.42 -12.88 8.34
C GLU A 150 3.56 -13.49 9.45
N ASP A 151 3.37 -12.76 10.53
CA ASP A 151 2.59 -13.17 11.71
C ASP A 151 1.13 -12.68 11.68
N SER A 152 0.60 -12.34 10.49
CA SER A 152 -0.75 -11.78 10.33
C SER A 152 -1.75 -12.75 9.69
N GLU A 153 -3.02 -12.34 9.64
CA GLU A 153 -4.15 -13.14 9.13
C GLU A 153 -4.28 -13.17 7.60
N VAL A 154 -3.30 -12.62 6.87
CA VAL A 154 -3.25 -12.74 5.40
C VAL A 154 -3.04 -14.19 4.97
N VAL A 155 -3.57 -14.54 3.79
CA VAL A 155 -3.39 -15.88 3.24
C VAL A 155 -1.92 -16.07 2.84
N LYS A 156 -1.28 -17.14 3.31
CA LYS A 156 0.08 -17.52 2.90
C LYS A 156 -0.01 -18.38 1.66
N GLU A 157 0.64 -17.95 0.59
CA GLU A 157 0.59 -18.67 -0.68
C GLU A 157 1.88 -18.45 -1.45
N ASP A 158 2.50 -19.55 -1.85
CA ASP A 158 3.58 -19.51 -2.84
C ASP A 158 2.95 -19.42 -4.23
N PHE A 159 3.10 -18.26 -4.87
CA PHE A 159 2.58 -18.01 -6.21
C PHE A 159 3.69 -17.98 -7.28
N GLY A 160 4.84 -18.61 -7.01
CA GLY A 160 5.83 -18.99 -8.03
C GLY A 160 6.44 -17.83 -8.80
N LEU A 161 6.88 -16.78 -8.07
CA LEU A 161 7.61 -15.63 -8.63
C LEU A 161 9.05 -15.98 -8.99
#